data_AF-A0A9X9BZF2-F1
#
_entry.id   AF-A0A9X9BZF2-F1
#
_cell.length_a   1.000
_cell.length_b   1.000
_cell.length_c   1.000
_cell.angle_alpha   90.00
_cell.angle_beta   90.00
_cell.angle_gamma   90.00
#
_symmetry.space_group_name_H-M   'P 1'
#
loop_
_entity.id
_entity.type
_entity.pdbx_description
1 polymer ?
#
loop_
_entity_poly.entity_id
_entity_poly.type
_entity_poly.pdbx_seq_one_letter_code
_entity_poly.pdbx_strand_id
1 'polypeptide(L)'
;MANFLKKKMFVVEFYGVDPNGDNATAECLAETYTQSQAESMVISSARQSGFTRIHNVRSHLATEAEIKRSLAAMDNETNRIPPNTPIH
;
A
#
# COMPACT_ATOMS: atom_id res chain seq x y z
N MET A 1 -5.73 13.25 -30.45
CA MET A 1 -5.65 11.80 -30.13
C MET A 1 -5.20 11.68 -28.67
N ALA A 2 -6.12 11.65 -27.70
CA ALA A 2 -5.74 11.52 -26.29
C ALA A 2 -5.59 10.02 -25.97
N ASN A 3 -4.36 9.53 -25.99
CA ASN A 3 -4.04 8.22 -25.44
C ASN A 3 -4.08 8.39 -23.91
N PHE A 4 -5.28 8.39 -23.33
CA PHE A 4 -5.45 8.43 -21.88
C PHE A 4 -4.78 7.19 -21.31
N LEU A 5 -3.56 7.35 -20.77
CA LEU A 5 -2.96 6.36 -19.89
C LEU A 5 -4.02 6.04 -18.84
N LYS A 6 -4.52 4.80 -18.83
CA LYS A 6 -5.43 4.35 -17.78
C LYS A 6 -4.57 3.99 -16.58
N LYS A 7 -4.99 4.43 -15.39
CA LYS A 7 -4.37 3.94 -14.16
C LYS A 7 -4.60 2.44 -14.05
N LYS A 8 -3.63 1.76 -13.47
CA LYS A 8 -3.63 0.34 -13.16
C LYS A 8 -3.34 0.21 -11.66
N MET A 9 -3.78 -0.90 -11.09
CA MET A 9 -3.48 -1.22 -9.71
C MET A 9 -2.26 -2.12 -9.65
N PHE A 10 -1.31 -1.75 -8.81
CA PHE A 10 -0.09 -2.51 -8.58
C PHE A 10 -0.07 -2.96 -7.13
N VAL A 11 0.33 -4.21 -6.92
CA VAL A 11 0.78 -4.68 -5.61
C VAL A 11 2.25 -4.30 -5.51
N VAL A 12 2.63 -3.69 -4.39
CA VAL A 12 4.01 -3.36 -4.07
C VAL A 12 4.35 -3.99 -2.73
N GLU A 13 5.35 -4.84 -2.72
CA GLU A 13 5.90 -5.47 -1.53
C GLU A 13 7.27 -4.84 -1.23
N PHE A 14 7.54 -4.58 0.04
CA PHE A 14 8.87 -4.17 0.47
C PHE A 14 9.21 -4.79 1.82
N TYR A 15 10.51 -4.92 2.07
CA TYR A 15 11.05 -5.26 3.38
C TYR A 15 11.69 -4.02 4.00
N GLY A 16 11.51 -3.83 5.29
CA GLY A 16 12.15 -2.74 6.02
C GLY A 16 12.15 -2.97 7.53
N VAL A 17 12.55 -1.94 8.26
CA VAL A 17 12.45 -1.89 9.72
C VAL A 17 11.21 -1.06 10.06
N ASP A 18 10.28 -1.63 10.81
CA ASP A 18 9.05 -0.98 11.24
C ASP A 18 9.33 0.10 12.32
N PRO A 19 8.30 0.87 12.74
CA PRO A 19 8.47 1.88 13.79
C PRO A 19 8.89 1.32 15.16
N ASN A 20 8.68 0.02 15.42
CA ASN A 20 9.07 -0.65 16.66
C ASN A 20 10.54 -1.10 16.64
N GLY A 21 11.20 -1.03 15.47
CA GLY A 21 12.58 -1.47 15.28
C GLY A 21 12.69 -2.92 14.80
N ASP A 22 11.57 -3.57 14.48
CA ASP A 22 11.52 -4.94 14.02
C ASP A 22 11.61 -5.03 12.49
N ASN A 23 12.20 -6.11 12.01
CA ASN A 23 12.21 -6.41 10.59
C ASN A 23 10.83 -6.88 10.14
N ALA A 24 10.26 -6.18 9.16
CA ALA A 24 8.92 -6.46 8.66
C ALA A 24 8.86 -6.40 7.14
N THR A 25 7.99 -7.23 6.58
CA THR A 25 7.58 -7.17 5.18
C THR A 25 6.18 -6.56 5.12
N ALA A 26 5.98 -5.59 4.24
CA ALA A 26 4.68 -4.96 4.03
C ALA A 26 4.29 -5.03 2.56
N GLU A 27 2.99 -5.25 2.34
CA GLU A 27 2.36 -5.26 1.03
C GLU A 27 1.36 -4.11 0.95
N CYS A 28 1.37 -3.38 -0.16
CA CYS A 28 0.53 -2.21 -0.39
C CYS A 28 -0.07 -2.25 -1.80
N LEU A 29 -1.29 -1.74 -1.95
CA LEU A 29 -1.87 -1.45 -3.25
C LEU A 29 -1.64 0.01 -3.64
N ALA A 30 -1.21 0.23 -4.88
CA ALA A 30 -1.05 1.56 -5.44
C ALA A 30 -1.74 1.66 -6.82
N GLU A 31 -2.62 2.65 -6.97
CA GLU A 31 -3.29 2.94 -8.24
C GLU A 31 -2.57 4.04 -9.02
N THR A 32 -1.91 3.67 -10.12
CA THR A 32 -1.00 4.56 -10.87
C THR A 32 -0.82 4.12 -12.32
N TYR A 33 -0.13 4.92 -13.14
CA TYR A 33 0.08 4.63 -14.55
C TYR A 33 1.24 3.65 -14.80
N THR A 34 2.22 3.63 -13.90
CA THR A 34 3.45 2.86 -14.09
C THR A 34 3.90 2.18 -12.80
N GLN A 35 4.64 1.08 -12.97
CA GLN A 35 5.21 0.30 -11.89
C GLN A 35 6.19 1.12 -11.02
N SER A 36 7.07 1.90 -11.64
CA SER A 36 8.04 2.74 -10.92
C SER A 36 7.38 3.82 -10.08
N GLN A 37 6.27 4.40 -10.56
CA GLN A 37 5.48 5.33 -9.76
C GLN A 37 4.83 4.63 -8.56
N ALA A 38 4.36 3.39 -8.72
CA ALA A 38 3.78 2.62 -7.63
C ALA A 38 4.79 2.41 -6.50
N GLU A 39 5.98 1.93 -6.86
CA GLU A 39 7.08 1.71 -5.92
C GLU A 39 7.47 3.00 -5.21
N SER A 40 7.66 4.10 -5.95
CA SER A 40 8.02 5.39 -5.36
C SER A 40 6.96 5.92 -4.40
N MET A 41 5.67 5.78 -4.74
CA MET A 41 4.57 6.20 -3.87
C MET A 41 4.53 5.38 -2.58
N VAL A 42 4.64 4.06 -2.69
CA VAL A 42 4.60 3.15 -1.53
C VAL A 42 5.80 3.36 -0.61
N ILE A 43 7.02 3.54 -1.15
CA ILE A 43 8.20 3.86 -0.33
C ILE A 43 8.00 5.17 0.43
N SER A 44 7.46 6.20 -0.23
CA SER A 44 7.18 7.49 0.42
C SER A 44 6.16 7.34 1.55
N SER A 45 5.07 6.61 1.28
CA SER A 45 4.02 6.33 2.27
C SER A 45 4.57 5.52 3.45
N ALA A 46 5.33 4.47 3.19
CA ALA A 46 5.94 3.63 4.21
C ALA A 46 6.86 4.44 5.14
N ARG A 47 7.66 5.36 4.59
CA ARG A 47 8.48 6.28 5.40
C ARG A 47 7.65 7.20 6.27
N GLN A 48 6.53 7.71 5.76
CA GLN A 48 5.60 8.53 6.56
C GLN A 48 4.94 7.72 7.68
N SER A 49 4.69 6.44 7.44
CA SER A 49 4.22 5.48 8.46
C SER A 49 5.32 5.03 9.44
N GLY A 50 6.56 5.53 9.30
CA GLY A 50 7.66 5.26 10.21
C GLY A 50 8.56 4.07 9.85
N PHE A 51 8.35 3.44 8.69
CA PHE A 51 9.29 2.43 8.20
C PHE A 51 10.61 3.07 7.80
N THR A 52 11.71 2.42 8.18
CA THR A 52 13.08 2.81 7.83
C THR A 52 13.79 1.66 7.11
N ARG A 53 14.95 1.95 6.51
CA ARG A 53 15.79 0.95 5.80
C ARG A 53 15.03 0.10 4.78
N ILE A 54 14.11 0.72 4.03
CA ILE A 54 13.31 0.03 3.02
C ILE A 54 14.22 -0.49 1.90
N HIS A 55 14.13 -1.79 1.63
CA HIS A 55 14.84 -2.47 0.56
C HIS A 55 14.02 -3.63 -0.03
N ASN A 56 14.54 -4.24 -1.10
CA ASN A 56 13.87 -5.33 -1.82
C ASN A 56 12.45 -4.97 -2.29
N VAL A 57 12.25 -3.72 -2.71
CA VAL A 57 10.96 -3.26 -3.23
C VAL A 57 10.68 -4.00 -4.53
N ARG A 58 9.53 -4.65 -4.60
CA ARG A 58 9.06 -5.39 -5.76
C ARG A 58 7.63 -4.99 -6.04
N SER A 59 7.26 -5.01 -7.30
CA SER A 59 5.89 -4.72 -7.68
C SER A 59 5.45 -5.51 -8.90
N HIS A 60 4.15 -5.75 -8.96
CA HIS A 60 3.50 -6.42 -10.08
C HIS A 60 2.09 -5.88 -10.26
N LEU A 61 1.52 -6.14 -11.43
CA LEU A 61 0.11 -5.81 -11.67
C LEU A 61 -0.76 -6.63 -10.74
N ALA A 62 -1.63 -5.96 -9.99
CA ALA A 62 -2.54 -6.62 -9.07
C ALA A 62 -3.56 -7.46 -9.84
N THR A 63 -3.77 -8.70 -9.38
CA THR A 63 -4.86 -9.56 -9.82
C THR A 63 -6.17 -9.13 -9.17
N GLU A 64 -7.31 -9.45 -9.80
CA GLU A 64 -8.62 -9.15 -9.19
C GLU A 64 -8.80 -9.76 -7.78
N ALA A 65 -8.19 -10.92 -7.52
CA ALA A 65 -8.26 -11.58 -6.23
C ALA A 65 -7.48 -10.82 -5.15
N GLU A 66 -6.28 -10.30 -5.47
CA GLU A 66 -5.51 -9.43 -4.57
C GLU A 66 -6.28 -8.13 -4.28
N ILE A 67 -6.81 -7.49 -5.32
CA ILE A 67 -7.61 -6.27 -5.18
C ILE A 67 -8.81 -6.50 -4.26
N LYS A 68 -9.57 -7.58 -4.47
CA LYS A 68 -10.72 -7.93 -3.62
C LYS A 68 -10.31 -8.20 -2.18
N ARG A 69 -9.19 -8.90 -1.96
CA ARG A 69 -8.68 -9.19 -0.60
C ARG A 69 -8.29 -7.92 0.13
N SER A 70 -7.54 -7.02 -0.51
CA SER A 70 -7.11 -5.78 0.13
C SER A 70 -8.27 -4.83 0.41
N LEU A 71 -9.24 -4.72 -0.50
CA LEU A 71 -10.47 -3.94 -0.26
C LEU A 71 -11.25 -4.50 0.92
N ALA A 72 -11.42 -5.83 1.00
CA ALA A 72 -12.09 -6.46 2.13
C ALA A 72 -11.34 -6.25 3.46
N ALA A 73 -10.00 -6.18 3.44
CA ALA A 73 -9.20 -5.88 4.63
C ALA A 73 -9.41 -4.42 5.11
N MET A 74 -9.43 -3.46 4.18
CA MET A 74 -9.72 -2.05 4.48
C MET A 74 -11.13 -1.87 5.06
N ASP A 75 -12.13 -2.55 4.50
CA ASP A 75 -13.49 -2.52 5.02
C ASP A 75 -13.58 -3.13 6.43
N ASN A 76 -12.78 -4.15 6.74
CA ASN A 76 -12.80 -4.79 8.06
C ASN A 76 -12.10 -3.94 9.14
N GLU A 77 -11.05 -3.20 8.80
CA GLU A 77 -10.45 -2.20 9.69
C GLU A 77 -11.39 -1.02 9.94
N THR A 78 -12.11 -0.57 8.91
CA THR A 78 -13.05 0.56 9.03
C THR A 78 -14.32 0.18 9.80
N ASN A 79 -14.83 -1.05 9.62
CA ASN A 79 -16.03 -1.56 10.31
C ASN A 79 -15.78 -1.97 11.77
N ARG A 80 -14.53 -2.00 12.25
CA ARG A 80 -14.20 -2.23 13.66
C ARG A 80 -14.04 -0.95 14.48
N ILE A 81 -14.11 0.22 13.85
CA ILE A 81 -14.18 1.51 14.54
C ILE A 81 -15.66 1.87 14.68
N PRO A 82 -16.29 1.71 15.86
CA PRO A 82 -17.61 2.28 16.07
C PRO A 82 -17.53 3.80 15.84
N PRO A 83 -18.49 4.41 15.11
CA PRO A 83 -18.41 5.81 14.69
C PRO A 83 -18.43 6.86 15.82
N ASN A 84 -18.36 6.45 17.09
CA ASN A 84 -18.49 7.32 18.26
C ASN A 84 -17.39 7.06 19.32
N THR A 85 -16.12 6.96 18.94
CA THR A 85 -15.05 7.06 19.95
C THR A 85 -14.68 8.55 20.09
N PRO A 86 -15.14 9.28 21.13
CA PRO A 86 -14.74 10.65 21.34
C PRO A 86 -13.23 10.69 21.62
N ILE A 87 -12.52 11.56 20.91
CA ILE A 87 -11.12 11.87 21.19
C ILE A 87 -11.12 12.72 22.47
N HIS A 88 -10.69 12.13 23.59
CA HIS A 88 -10.43 12.82 24.86
C HIS A 88 -8.93 12.99 25.08
#